data_AF-A0A7S4VS62-F1
#
_entry.id   AF-A0A7S4VS62-F1
#
_cell.length_a   1.000
_cell.length_b   1.000
_cell.length_c   1.000
_cell.angle_alpha   90.00
_cell.angle_beta   90.00
_cell.angle_gamma   90.00
#
_symmetry.space_group_name_H-M   'P 1'
#
loop_
_entity.id
_entity.type
_entity.pdbx_description
1 polymer ?
#
loop_
_entity_poly.entity_id
_entity_poly.type
_entity_poly.pdbx_seq_one_letter_code
_entity_poly.pdbx_strand_id
1 'polypeptide(L)'
;MPPEVELESAEAVCKSPRVQRQEGLLYDGSPIDRFAQLQAILACMPMHALGESGCGILECGYCTSRGGADGHSAAAPVDRAVLEATRDYPDFASELGSLWIAHCSMDLVCFVDHGGGRLFTAVRGTDATTPRDLGNDVLIALGFSTWRTEHIRVEYRAVRDRFSAYESYGCGHSLGGTVMHELAYSLGDEPKYAFARVDVFNTGGSPFGRSQAPLLATEFLSHRVVGDLVSYFYEPVGRTVLYNADPEHSIHLMGHFLPPKRRLDNVVAQVIGSQGLIDATWAALGQWRLTPAAFDGSIWLFLNFVLG
;
A
#
# COMPACT_ATOMS: atom_id res chain seq x y z
N MET A 1 -61.39 2.10 24.38
CA MET A 1 -60.87 2.45 23.05
C MET A 1 -59.47 3.00 23.26
N PRO A 2 -58.42 2.30 22.81
CA PRO A 2 -57.07 2.84 22.86
C PRO A 2 -56.90 3.90 21.75
N PRO A 3 -56.05 4.93 21.96
CA PRO A 3 -55.86 5.98 20.97
C PRO A 3 -55.04 5.47 19.78
N GLU A 4 -55.43 5.92 18.59
CA GLU A 4 -54.68 5.76 17.34
C GLU A 4 -53.30 6.41 17.48
N VAL A 5 -52.25 5.62 17.24
CA VAL A 5 -50.88 6.11 17.10
C VAL A 5 -50.65 6.35 15.61
N GLU A 6 -50.65 7.61 15.22
CA GLU A 6 -50.25 8.03 13.87
C GLU A 6 -48.75 7.76 13.69
N LEU A 7 -48.43 6.82 12.80
CA LEU A 7 -47.08 6.55 12.31
C LEU A 7 -46.73 7.59 11.25
N GLU A 8 -46.10 8.69 11.66
CA GLU A 8 -45.43 9.60 10.72
C GLU A 8 -44.24 8.90 10.06
N SER A 9 -44.34 8.69 8.76
CA SER A 9 -43.30 8.14 7.90
C SER A 9 -42.13 9.12 7.76
N ALA A 10 -41.07 8.93 8.56
CA ALA A 10 -39.82 9.67 8.45
C ALA A 10 -38.96 9.14 7.30
N GLU A 11 -39.28 9.48 6.05
CA GLU A 11 -38.33 9.42 4.94
C GLU A 11 -37.39 10.64 5.00
N ALA A 12 -36.48 10.62 5.98
CA ALA A 12 -35.35 11.52 5.98
C ALA A 12 -34.37 11.06 4.88
N VAL A 13 -34.53 11.62 3.68
CA VAL A 13 -33.52 11.57 2.62
C VAL A 13 -32.23 12.13 3.20
N CYS A 14 -31.35 11.23 3.62
CA CYS A 14 -30.02 11.53 4.12
C CYS A 14 -29.22 12.07 2.93
N LYS A 15 -29.34 13.39 2.69
CA LYS A 15 -28.47 14.13 1.78
C LYS A 15 -27.10 14.11 2.45
N SER A 16 -26.32 13.08 2.12
CA SER A 16 -24.92 12.97 2.54
C SER A 16 -24.26 14.32 2.25
N PRO A 17 -23.67 14.99 3.25
CA PRO A 17 -22.95 16.23 3.03
C PRO A 17 -21.95 16.00 1.90
N ARG A 18 -21.96 16.85 0.87
CA ARG A 18 -20.87 16.88 -0.12
C ARG A 18 -19.59 17.13 0.67
N VAL A 19 -18.83 16.07 0.94
CA VAL A 19 -17.52 16.13 1.57
C VAL A 19 -16.68 17.09 0.72
N GLN A 20 -16.29 18.22 1.30
CA GLN A 20 -15.34 19.12 0.66
C GLN A 20 -14.04 18.34 0.50
N ARG A 21 -13.67 18.02 -0.74
CA ARG A 21 -12.37 17.39 -1.04
C ARG A 21 -11.30 18.26 -0.40
N GLN A 22 -10.50 17.68 0.49
CA GLN A 22 -9.33 18.37 1.03
C GLN A 22 -8.46 18.80 -0.15
N GLU A 23 -8.23 20.10 -0.27
CA GLU A 23 -7.31 20.64 -1.26
C GLU A 23 -5.90 20.15 -0.89
N GLY A 24 -5.40 19.19 -1.66
CA GLY A 24 -4.03 18.69 -1.50
C GLY A 24 -3.06 19.85 -1.61
N LEU A 25 -2.06 19.89 -0.74
CA LEU A 25 -0.97 20.84 -0.88
C LEU A 25 -0.18 20.41 -2.11
N LEU A 26 -0.25 21.23 -3.17
CA LEU A 26 0.63 21.08 -4.32
C LEU A 26 2.07 21.18 -3.81
N TYR A 27 2.87 20.17 -4.12
CA TYR A 27 4.28 20.15 -3.79
C TYR A 27 4.97 21.37 -4.43
N ASP A 28 5.55 22.22 -3.59
CA ASP A 28 6.20 23.47 -3.96
C ASP A 28 7.61 23.26 -4.55
N GLY A 29 8.03 22.01 -4.73
CA GLY A 29 9.38 21.65 -5.13
C GLY A 29 10.32 21.43 -3.95
N SER A 30 9.91 21.72 -2.71
CA SER A 30 10.73 21.46 -1.52
C SER A 30 10.94 19.96 -1.37
N PRO A 31 12.17 19.45 -1.15
CA PRO A 31 12.44 18.02 -1.11
C PRO A 31 11.43 17.26 -0.24
N ILE A 32 10.96 16.12 -0.73
CA ILE A 32 10.24 15.13 0.11
C ILE A 32 10.98 15.05 1.44
N ASP A 33 10.23 15.13 2.54
CA ASP A 33 10.88 15.07 3.82
C ASP A 33 11.70 13.76 3.89
N ARG A 34 12.88 13.87 4.50
CA ARG A 34 13.85 12.78 4.52
C ARG A 34 13.24 11.49 5.09
N PHE A 35 12.27 11.59 6.00
CA PHE A 35 11.63 10.44 6.61
C PHE A 35 10.71 9.71 5.63
N ALA A 36 9.90 10.44 4.84
CA ALA A 36 9.09 9.88 3.76
C ALA A 36 9.96 9.19 2.70
N GLN A 37 11.14 9.73 2.38
CA GLN A 37 12.08 9.03 1.47
C GLN A 37 12.59 7.71 2.05
N LEU A 38 12.90 7.65 3.35
CA LEU A 38 13.26 6.40 4.02
C LEU A 38 12.08 5.40 3.97
N GLN A 39 10.86 5.85 4.25
CA GLN A 39 9.65 5.03 4.15
C GLN A 39 9.40 4.53 2.72
N ALA A 40 9.65 5.35 1.70
CA ALA A 40 9.55 4.95 0.30
C ALA A 40 10.53 3.83 -0.05
N ILE A 41 11.78 3.90 0.45
CA ILE A 41 12.76 2.83 0.32
C ILE A 41 12.25 1.55 0.99
N LEU A 42 11.77 1.65 2.25
CA LEU A 42 11.29 0.49 3.00
C LEU A 42 10.03 -0.15 2.39
N ALA A 43 9.14 0.64 1.78
CA ALA A 43 7.95 0.16 1.11
C ALA A 43 8.25 -0.78 -0.08
N CYS A 44 9.45 -0.70 -0.67
CA CYS A 44 9.91 -1.62 -1.72
C CYS A 44 10.36 -2.99 -1.19
N MET A 45 10.78 -3.05 0.08
CA MET A 45 11.46 -4.23 0.63
C MET A 45 10.59 -5.51 0.68
N PRO A 46 9.29 -5.45 1.04
CA PRO A 46 8.48 -6.66 1.14
C PRO A 46 8.33 -7.47 -0.17
N MET A 47 8.54 -6.85 -1.34
CA MET A 47 8.49 -7.58 -2.62
C MET A 47 9.60 -8.65 -2.72
N HIS A 48 10.73 -8.45 -2.03
CA HIS A 48 11.83 -9.41 -2.02
C HIS A 48 11.53 -10.66 -1.18
N ALA A 49 10.53 -10.61 -0.29
CA ALA A 49 10.16 -11.75 0.56
C ALA A 49 9.51 -12.92 -0.23
N LEU A 50 9.07 -12.70 -1.46
CA LEU A 50 8.47 -13.72 -2.32
C LEU A 50 9.48 -14.73 -2.88
N GLY A 51 10.78 -14.40 -2.85
CA GLY A 51 11.83 -15.18 -3.50
C GLY A 51 11.74 -15.17 -5.04
N GLU A 52 12.70 -15.81 -5.70
CA GLU A 52 12.73 -15.94 -7.18
C GLU A 52 11.74 -17.02 -7.69
N SER A 53 11.29 -17.89 -6.79
CA SER A 53 10.41 -19.02 -7.10
C SER A 53 8.95 -18.62 -6.81
N GLY A 54 8.34 -17.84 -7.70
CA GLY A 54 6.92 -17.50 -7.62
C GLY A 54 6.09 -18.74 -7.28
N CYS A 55 5.31 -18.67 -6.20
CA CYS A 55 4.51 -19.79 -5.72
C CYS A 55 3.57 -20.25 -6.83
N GLY A 56 3.76 -21.47 -7.33
CA GLY A 56 2.89 -22.05 -8.35
C GLY A 56 1.44 -22.03 -7.87
N ILE A 57 0.56 -21.43 -8.69
CA ILE A 57 -0.85 -21.10 -8.43
C ILE A 57 -1.70 -22.28 -7.90
N LEU A 58 -1.22 -23.53 -7.99
CA LEU A 58 -2.00 -24.73 -7.69
C LEU A 58 -1.82 -25.30 -6.27
N GLU A 59 -0.91 -24.78 -5.44
CA GLU A 59 -0.69 -25.29 -4.07
C GLU A 59 -1.12 -24.34 -2.94
N CYS A 60 -1.66 -23.15 -3.24
CA CYS A 60 -2.08 -22.19 -2.21
C CYS A 60 -3.52 -22.41 -1.72
N GLY A 61 -3.80 -23.61 -1.23
CA GLY A 61 -4.91 -23.85 -0.32
C GLY A 61 -4.32 -23.96 1.09
N TYR A 62 -4.29 -22.86 1.85
CA TYR A 62 -3.81 -22.86 3.24
C TYR A 62 -2.29 -23.05 3.43
N CYS A 63 -1.46 -22.14 2.88
CA CYS A 63 -0.04 -22.03 3.28
C CYS A 63 0.14 -21.44 4.69
N THR A 64 -0.60 -21.94 5.68
CA THR A 64 -0.19 -21.92 7.09
C THR A 64 0.78 -23.08 7.31
N SER A 65 1.89 -23.08 6.59
CA SER A 65 2.95 -24.09 6.75
C SER A 65 3.75 -23.72 7.99
N ARG A 66 3.33 -24.25 9.14
CA ARG A 66 4.19 -24.43 10.30
C ARG A 66 5.50 -25.08 9.84
N GLY A 67 6.59 -24.32 9.88
CA GLY A 67 7.96 -24.82 10.07
C GLY A 67 8.34 -26.11 9.35
N GLY A 68 8.35 -26.10 8.01
CA GLY A 68 9.14 -27.05 7.24
C GLY A 68 10.63 -26.73 7.46
N ALA A 69 11.38 -27.70 7.97
CA ALA A 69 12.71 -27.56 8.57
C ALA A 69 13.86 -27.16 7.61
N ASP A 70 13.57 -26.78 6.37
CA ASP A 70 14.58 -26.44 5.37
C ASP A 70 14.84 -24.93 5.27
N GLY A 71 14.97 -24.30 6.44
CA GLY A 71 15.98 -23.28 6.80
C GLY A 71 16.11 -21.95 6.04
N HIS A 72 15.46 -21.75 4.89
CA HIS A 72 15.59 -20.50 4.13
C HIS A 72 14.61 -19.48 4.69
N SER A 73 15.08 -18.68 5.65
CA SER A 73 14.32 -17.56 6.20
C SER A 73 13.95 -16.58 5.07
N ALA A 74 12.65 -16.28 4.92
CA ALA A 74 12.14 -15.24 4.02
C ALA A 74 12.82 -13.87 4.24
N ALA A 75 13.48 -13.69 5.40
CA ALA A 75 14.26 -12.50 5.70
C ALA A 75 15.56 -12.38 4.89
N ALA A 76 16.18 -13.46 4.41
CA ALA A 76 17.49 -13.37 3.75
C ALA A 76 17.47 -12.60 2.41
N PRO A 77 16.49 -12.80 1.50
CA PRO A 77 16.34 -11.94 0.33
C PRO A 77 16.08 -10.47 0.68
N VAL A 78 15.28 -10.22 1.72
CA VAL A 78 14.97 -8.86 2.19
C VAL A 78 16.22 -8.19 2.78
N ASP A 79 17.01 -8.91 3.56
CA ASP A 79 18.28 -8.42 4.13
C ASP A 79 19.26 -8.01 3.02
N ARG A 80 19.38 -8.84 1.97
CA ARG A 80 20.16 -8.49 0.78
C ARG A 80 19.65 -7.22 0.11
N ALA A 81 18.34 -7.07 -0.05
CA ALA A 81 17.75 -5.88 -0.65
C ALA A 81 18.01 -4.61 0.19
N VAL A 82 17.95 -4.72 1.52
CA VAL A 82 18.34 -3.61 2.42
C VAL A 82 19.82 -3.26 2.25
N LEU A 83 20.71 -4.26 2.19
CA LEU A 83 22.13 -4.03 1.94
C LEU A 83 22.40 -3.39 0.58
N GLU A 84 21.69 -3.79 -0.47
CA GLU A 84 21.76 -3.14 -1.78
C GLU A 84 21.26 -1.70 -1.71
N ALA A 85 20.16 -1.45 -1.00
CA ALA A 85 19.63 -0.10 -0.79
C ALA A 85 20.63 0.82 -0.06
N THR A 86 21.46 0.31 0.86
CA THR A 86 22.53 1.12 1.48
C THR A 86 23.55 1.63 0.46
N ARG A 87 23.75 0.91 -0.64
CA ARG A 87 24.68 1.29 -1.72
C ARG A 87 24.02 2.24 -2.71
N ASP A 88 22.76 1.97 -3.06
CA ASP A 88 21.96 2.79 -3.97
C ASP A 88 21.66 4.17 -3.37
N TYR A 89 21.43 4.24 -2.06
CA TYR A 89 21.02 5.44 -1.33
C TYR A 89 22.02 5.78 -0.21
N PRO A 90 23.23 6.26 -0.55
CA PRO A 90 24.31 6.48 0.42
C PRO A 90 23.93 7.45 1.53
N ASP A 91 23.07 8.43 1.23
CA ASP A 91 22.56 9.38 2.22
C ASP A 91 21.77 8.67 3.33
N PHE A 92 21.20 7.49 3.09
CA PHE A 92 20.43 6.70 4.05
C PHE A 92 21.18 5.45 4.55
N ALA A 93 22.44 5.28 4.19
CA ALA A 93 23.19 4.06 4.47
C ALA A 93 23.31 3.76 5.97
N SER A 94 23.47 4.80 6.80
CA SER A 94 23.56 4.65 8.25
C SER A 94 22.24 4.15 8.85
N GLU A 95 21.11 4.76 8.46
CA GLU A 95 19.80 4.35 8.93
C GLU A 95 19.47 2.93 8.45
N LEU A 96 19.60 2.66 7.15
CA LEU A 96 19.32 1.35 6.56
C LEU A 96 20.21 0.24 7.14
N GLY A 97 21.51 0.52 7.31
CA GLY A 97 22.46 -0.44 7.88
C GLY A 97 22.28 -0.73 9.37
N SER A 98 21.48 0.09 10.07
CA SER A 98 21.13 -0.11 11.48
C SER A 98 19.86 -0.93 11.70
N LEU A 99 19.10 -1.20 10.63
CA LEU A 99 17.82 -1.90 10.70
C LEU A 99 18.01 -3.40 10.89
N TRP A 100 17.30 -3.96 11.87
CA TRP A 100 17.19 -5.39 12.07
C TRP A 100 15.81 -5.90 11.64
N ILE A 101 15.75 -6.99 10.87
CA ILE A 101 14.47 -7.57 10.43
C ILE A 101 13.86 -8.39 11.59
N ALA A 102 12.87 -7.82 12.26
CA ALA A 102 12.19 -8.43 13.41
C ALA A 102 11.09 -9.42 13.01
N HIS A 103 10.52 -9.23 11.82
CA HIS A 103 9.52 -10.12 11.24
C HIS A 103 9.55 -10.00 9.73
N CYS A 104 9.37 -11.11 9.04
CA CYS A 104 9.26 -11.17 7.60
C CYS A 104 8.27 -12.27 7.23
N SER A 105 7.16 -11.87 6.63
CA SER A 105 6.20 -12.75 5.97
C SER A 105 6.09 -12.35 4.50
N MET A 106 5.23 -13.05 3.76
CA MET A 106 4.94 -12.72 2.37
C MET A 106 4.35 -11.31 2.20
N ASP A 107 3.62 -10.82 3.20
CA ASP A 107 2.80 -9.61 3.07
C ASP A 107 3.26 -8.46 3.95
N LEU A 108 4.16 -8.74 4.91
CA LEU A 108 4.60 -7.81 5.95
C LEU A 108 6.09 -7.99 6.23
N VAL A 109 6.81 -6.87 6.30
CA VAL A 109 8.16 -6.84 6.89
C VAL A 109 8.19 -5.81 8.00
N CYS A 110 8.74 -6.19 9.15
CA CYS A 110 8.98 -5.28 10.26
C CYS A 110 10.47 -5.13 10.51
N PHE A 111 10.96 -3.89 10.51
CA PHE A 111 12.33 -3.52 10.80
C PHE A 111 12.41 -2.82 12.16
N VAL A 112 13.46 -3.08 12.91
CA VAL A 112 13.71 -2.44 14.21
C VAL A 112 15.02 -1.67 14.13
N ASP A 113 14.98 -0.41 14.51
CA ASP A 113 16.15 0.37 14.84
C ASP A 113 16.26 0.45 16.37
N HIS A 114 17.19 -0.31 16.92
CA HIS A 114 17.44 -0.34 18.37
C HIS A 114 18.05 0.96 18.90
N GLY A 115 18.86 1.66 18.09
CA GLY A 115 19.53 2.89 18.52
C GLY A 115 18.55 4.04 18.67
N GLY A 116 17.58 4.14 17.75
CA GLY A 116 16.51 5.13 17.80
C GLY A 116 15.26 4.70 18.57
N GLY A 117 15.13 3.42 18.96
CA GLY A 117 13.91 2.91 19.57
C GLY A 117 12.71 2.94 18.62
N ARG A 118 12.91 2.61 17.33
CA ARG A 118 11.89 2.71 16.27
C ARG A 118 11.55 1.35 15.67
N LEU A 119 10.27 1.12 15.39
CA LEU A 119 9.73 -0.04 14.69
C LEU A 119 9.13 0.45 13.37
N PHE A 120 9.64 -0.02 12.24
CA PHE A 120 9.11 0.27 10.91
C PHE A 120 8.34 -0.94 10.40
N THR A 121 7.16 -0.72 9.84
CA THR A 121 6.30 -1.76 9.27
C THR A 121 6.06 -1.43 7.80
N ALA A 122 6.51 -2.30 6.90
CA ALA A 122 6.32 -2.16 5.47
C ALA A 122 5.40 -3.25 4.94
N VAL A 123 4.39 -2.86 4.15
CA VAL A 123 3.39 -3.77 3.59
C VAL A 123 3.60 -3.90 2.08
N ARG A 124 3.67 -5.14 1.59
CA ARG A 124 3.90 -5.47 0.17
C ARG A 124 2.83 -4.90 -0.76
N GLY A 125 3.22 -4.42 -1.94
CA GLY A 125 2.30 -4.04 -3.02
C GLY A 125 1.67 -5.24 -3.74
N THR A 126 1.13 -5.00 -4.92
CA THR A 126 0.61 -6.03 -5.83
C THR A 126 1.76 -6.78 -6.49
N ASP A 127 1.70 -8.11 -6.46
CA ASP A 127 2.41 -8.97 -7.40
C ASP A 127 1.43 -9.47 -8.46
N ALA A 128 1.61 -9.03 -9.71
CA ALA A 128 0.74 -9.40 -10.83
C ALA A 128 0.76 -10.90 -11.14
N THR A 129 1.76 -11.64 -10.67
CA THR A 129 1.85 -13.10 -10.84
C THR A 129 1.04 -13.87 -9.79
N THR A 130 0.58 -13.18 -8.74
CA THR A 130 -0.18 -13.76 -7.64
C THR A 130 -1.68 -13.45 -7.79
N PRO A 131 -2.55 -14.43 -8.16
CA PRO A 131 -3.99 -14.18 -8.39
C PRO A 131 -4.72 -13.59 -7.19
N ARG A 132 -4.25 -13.91 -5.98
CA ARG A 132 -4.76 -13.34 -4.73
C ARG A 132 -4.62 -11.81 -4.70
N ASP A 133 -3.53 -11.27 -5.21
CA ASP A 133 -3.28 -9.83 -5.18
C ASP A 133 -4.21 -9.12 -6.17
N LEU A 134 -4.37 -9.66 -7.38
CA LEU A 134 -5.36 -9.18 -8.35
C LEU A 134 -6.78 -9.20 -7.78
N GLY A 135 -7.14 -10.27 -7.07
CA GLY A 135 -8.43 -10.36 -6.37
C GLY A 135 -8.63 -9.24 -5.33
N ASN A 136 -7.57 -8.87 -4.59
CA ASN A 136 -7.65 -7.76 -3.65
C ASN A 136 -7.78 -6.41 -4.38
N ASP A 137 -7.10 -6.21 -5.50
CA ASP A 137 -7.23 -4.98 -6.30
C ASP A 137 -8.67 -4.82 -6.83
N VAL A 138 -9.31 -5.91 -7.24
CA VAL A 138 -10.74 -5.89 -7.62
C VAL A 138 -11.63 -5.57 -6.43
N LEU A 139 -11.39 -6.16 -5.25
CA LEU A 139 -12.15 -5.85 -4.04
C LEU A 139 -12.01 -4.36 -3.67
N ILE A 140 -10.80 -3.82 -3.72
CA ILE A 140 -10.53 -2.40 -3.48
C ILE A 140 -11.32 -1.56 -4.47
N ALA A 141 -11.21 -1.84 -5.78
CA ALA A 141 -11.90 -1.11 -6.83
C ALA A 141 -13.43 -1.09 -6.62
N LEU A 142 -13.99 -2.16 -6.05
CA LEU A 142 -15.41 -2.28 -5.69
C LEU A 142 -15.78 -1.66 -4.32
N GLY A 143 -14.81 -1.10 -3.59
CA GLY A 143 -15.02 -0.44 -2.30
C GLY A 143 -15.07 -1.39 -1.11
N PHE A 144 -14.60 -2.63 -1.26
CA PHE A 144 -14.50 -3.61 -0.18
C PHE A 144 -13.12 -3.60 0.48
N SER A 145 -13.08 -3.92 1.77
CA SER A 145 -11.82 -4.09 2.48
C SER A 145 -11.08 -5.35 2.04
N THR A 146 -9.76 -5.32 2.12
CA THR A 146 -8.93 -6.47 1.76
C THR A 146 -8.92 -7.51 2.88
N TRP A 147 -8.99 -8.79 2.52
CA TRP A 147 -8.81 -9.88 3.51
C TRP A 147 -7.42 -9.84 4.15
N ARG A 148 -6.44 -9.31 3.40
CA ARG A 148 -5.03 -9.26 3.79
C ARG A 148 -4.79 -8.43 5.05
N THR A 149 -5.59 -7.39 5.27
CA THR A 149 -5.48 -6.51 6.45
C THR A 149 -5.63 -7.25 7.76
N GLU A 150 -6.61 -8.14 7.91
CA GLU A 150 -6.83 -8.86 9.18
C GLU A 150 -5.67 -9.80 9.52
N HIS A 151 -5.10 -10.47 8.51
CA HIS A 151 -3.92 -11.30 8.71
C HIS A 151 -2.71 -10.48 9.17
N ILE A 152 -2.42 -9.39 8.46
CA ILE A 152 -1.33 -8.47 8.82
C ILE A 152 -1.55 -7.86 10.21
N ARG A 153 -2.78 -7.54 10.59
CA ARG A 153 -3.10 -7.00 11.92
C ARG A 153 -2.66 -7.94 13.04
N VAL A 154 -2.87 -9.24 12.88
CA VAL A 154 -2.43 -10.26 13.85
C VAL A 154 -0.90 -10.30 13.93
N GLU A 155 -0.21 -10.33 12.78
CA GLU A 155 1.26 -10.34 12.74
C GLU A 155 1.85 -9.06 13.36
N TYR A 156 1.34 -7.90 12.97
CA TYR A 156 1.78 -6.61 13.47
C TYR A 156 1.59 -6.50 14.98
N ARG A 157 0.43 -6.89 15.53
CA ARG A 157 0.23 -6.89 17.00
C ARG A 157 1.25 -7.77 17.72
N ALA A 158 1.54 -8.96 17.19
CA ALA A 158 2.52 -9.87 17.78
C ALA A 158 3.96 -9.30 17.74
N VAL A 159 4.33 -8.56 16.69
CA VAL A 159 5.59 -7.80 16.65
C VAL A 159 5.55 -6.65 17.64
N ARG A 160 4.48 -5.85 17.61
CA ARG A 160 4.32 -4.65 18.43
C ARG A 160 4.33 -4.96 19.93
N ASP A 161 3.80 -6.10 20.35
CA ASP A 161 3.86 -6.56 21.74
C ASP A 161 5.30 -6.82 22.21
N ARG A 162 6.16 -7.36 21.34
CA ARG A 162 7.58 -7.60 21.61
C ARG A 162 8.40 -6.30 21.66
N PHE A 163 7.97 -5.28 20.90
CA PHE A 163 8.63 -3.98 20.80
C PHE A 163 7.76 -2.85 21.34
N SER A 164 7.03 -3.08 22.43
CA SER A 164 6.01 -2.15 22.94
C SER A 164 6.53 -0.78 23.36
N ALA A 165 7.82 -0.69 23.73
CA ALA A 165 8.47 0.57 24.09
C ALA A 165 8.95 1.39 22.87
N TYR A 166 8.91 0.83 21.67
CA TYR A 166 9.42 1.49 20.46
C TYR A 166 8.36 2.42 19.89
N GLU A 167 8.75 3.44 19.15
CA GLU A 167 7.82 4.22 18.34
C GLU A 167 7.54 3.48 17.02
N SER A 168 6.28 3.35 16.62
CA SER A 168 5.90 2.52 15.45
C SER A 168 5.57 3.39 14.24
N TYR A 169 6.05 2.99 13.08
CA TYR A 169 5.87 3.68 11.81
C TYR A 169 5.42 2.70 10.72
N GLY A 170 4.58 3.15 9.80
CA GLY A 170 4.03 2.31 8.74
C GLY A 170 4.27 2.87 7.34
N CYS A 171 4.50 1.98 6.37
CA CYS A 171 4.48 2.36 4.96
C CYS A 171 3.96 1.26 4.03
N GLY A 172 3.55 1.69 2.83
CA GLY A 172 3.12 0.79 1.76
C GLY A 172 2.92 1.51 0.43
N HIS A 173 3.05 0.77 -0.65
CA HIS A 173 2.86 1.24 -2.03
C HIS A 173 1.68 0.54 -2.69
N SER A 174 0.92 1.24 -3.53
CA SER A 174 -0.17 0.65 -4.31
C SER A 174 -1.14 -0.12 -3.40
N LEU A 175 -1.42 -1.41 -3.67
CA LEU A 175 -2.17 -2.32 -2.78
C LEU A 175 -1.64 -2.32 -1.33
N GLY A 176 -0.32 -2.31 -1.14
CA GLY A 176 0.29 -2.29 0.18
C GLY A 176 0.00 -1.02 0.95
N GLY A 177 -0.15 0.11 0.24
CA GLY A 177 -0.63 1.36 0.83
C GLY A 177 -2.08 1.25 1.30
N THR A 178 -2.95 0.57 0.54
CA THR A 178 -4.36 0.42 0.88
C THR A 178 -4.52 -0.47 2.11
N VAL A 179 -3.79 -1.57 2.14
CA VAL A 179 -3.73 -2.47 3.30
C VAL A 179 -3.16 -1.75 4.54
N MET A 180 -2.12 -0.92 4.37
CA MET A 180 -1.57 -0.12 5.47
C MET A 180 -2.57 0.93 5.98
N HIS A 181 -3.33 1.55 5.08
CA HIS A 181 -4.43 2.46 5.45
C HIS A 181 -5.48 1.75 6.30
N GLU A 182 -5.99 0.62 5.81
CA GLU A 182 -6.98 -0.19 6.54
C GLU A 182 -6.44 -0.66 7.89
N LEU A 183 -5.17 -1.09 7.94
CA LEU A 183 -4.50 -1.50 9.17
C LEU A 183 -4.45 -0.37 10.19
N ALA A 184 -3.94 0.81 9.79
CA ALA A 184 -3.82 1.97 10.67
C ALA A 184 -5.20 2.42 11.19
N TYR A 185 -6.22 2.39 10.34
CA TYR A 185 -7.59 2.69 10.73
C TYR A 185 -8.17 1.66 11.71
N SER A 186 -7.99 0.36 11.46
CA SER A 186 -8.48 -0.72 12.32
C SER A 186 -7.86 -0.70 13.74
N LEU A 187 -6.71 -0.04 13.89
CA LEU A 187 -5.96 0.10 15.14
C LEU A 187 -6.14 1.48 15.79
N GLY A 188 -6.92 2.39 15.18
CA GLY A 188 -7.09 3.76 15.66
C GLY A 188 -7.63 3.88 17.09
N ASP A 189 -8.45 2.90 17.51
CA ASP A 189 -9.03 2.83 18.85
C ASP A 189 -8.14 2.08 19.86
N GLU A 190 -6.94 1.65 19.46
CA GLU A 190 -6.02 0.88 20.29
C GLU A 190 -4.67 1.60 20.42
N PRO A 191 -4.53 2.56 21.37
CA PRO A 191 -3.34 3.41 21.47
C PRO A 191 -2.02 2.63 21.57
N LYS A 192 -2.02 1.43 22.16
CA LYS A 192 -0.86 0.53 22.26
C LYS A 192 -0.33 0.11 20.88
N TYR A 193 -1.20 -0.02 19.90
CA TYR A 193 -0.91 -0.51 18.56
C TYR A 193 -0.89 0.61 17.50
N ALA A 194 -1.27 1.84 17.88
CA ALA A 194 -1.22 2.99 16.99
C ALA A 194 0.20 3.24 16.45
N PHE A 195 0.25 3.74 15.22
CA PHE A 195 1.47 4.23 14.60
C PHE A 195 1.65 5.70 14.99
N ALA A 196 2.89 6.14 15.17
CA ALA A 196 3.19 7.56 15.26
C ALA A 196 2.97 8.24 13.91
N ARG A 197 3.47 7.62 12.83
CA ARG A 197 3.32 8.12 11.46
C ARG A 197 3.19 6.99 10.44
N VAL A 198 2.35 7.20 9.43
CA VAL A 198 2.14 6.31 8.29
C VAL A 198 2.29 7.08 6.99
N ASP A 199 3.15 6.59 6.10
CA ASP A 199 3.39 7.15 4.76
C ASP A 199 2.98 6.13 3.70
N VAL A 200 2.00 6.47 2.87
CA VAL A 200 1.54 5.60 1.79
C VAL A 200 1.75 6.25 0.43
N PHE A 201 2.16 5.45 -0.56
CA PHE A 201 2.61 5.94 -1.87
C PHE A 201 1.73 5.37 -2.98
N ASN A 202 1.16 6.25 -3.82
CA ASN A 202 0.27 5.90 -4.94
C ASN A 202 -0.76 4.83 -4.59
N THR A 203 -1.42 5.02 -3.44
CA THR A 203 -2.34 4.04 -2.87
C THR A 203 -3.61 3.88 -3.69
N GLY A 204 -4.04 2.64 -3.92
CA GLY A 204 -5.28 2.34 -4.63
C GLY A 204 -6.52 2.74 -3.83
N GLY A 205 -7.55 3.20 -4.53
CA GLY A 205 -8.84 3.57 -3.93
C GLY A 205 -10.02 3.19 -4.81
N SER A 206 -11.22 3.53 -4.34
CA SER A 206 -12.45 3.23 -5.08
C SER A 206 -13.48 4.35 -5.00
N PRO A 207 -14.21 4.58 -6.11
CA PRO A 207 -15.31 5.53 -6.13
C PRO A 207 -16.48 5.10 -5.23
N PHE A 208 -16.54 3.83 -4.82
CA PHE A 208 -17.56 3.27 -3.94
C PHE A 208 -17.09 3.18 -2.48
N GLY A 209 -15.81 3.50 -2.23
CA GLY A 209 -15.24 3.55 -0.89
C GLY A 209 -15.95 4.59 -0.02
N ARG A 210 -16.14 4.27 1.25
CA ARG A 210 -16.62 5.25 2.23
C ARG A 210 -15.45 6.07 2.73
N SER A 211 -15.63 7.38 2.77
CA SER A 211 -14.69 8.27 3.45
C SER A 211 -14.58 7.85 4.92
N GLN A 212 -13.34 7.73 5.39
CA GLN A 212 -13.03 7.31 6.75
C GLN A 212 -12.75 8.53 7.63
N ALA A 213 -13.04 8.40 8.94
CA ALA A 213 -12.74 9.47 9.88
C ALA A 213 -11.22 9.66 10.04
N PRO A 214 -10.74 10.89 10.32
CA PRO A 214 -9.33 11.12 10.58
C PRO A 214 -8.80 10.31 11.77
N LEU A 215 -7.55 9.84 11.68
CA LEU A 215 -6.88 9.15 12.77
C LEU A 215 -6.41 10.17 13.82
N LEU A 216 -6.75 9.94 15.09
CA LEU A 216 -6.42 10.86 16.19
C LEU A 216 -4.98 10.70 16.70
N ALA A 217 -4.47 9.47 16.70
CA ALA A 217 -3.16 9.13 17.26
C ALA A 217 -2.05 8.97 16.21
N THR A 218 -2.41 8.89 14.94
CA THR A 218 -1.48 8.58 13.84
C THR A 218 -1.40 9.74 12.87
N GLU A 219 -0.20 10.25 12.63
CA GLU A 219 0.05 11.15 11.50
C GLU A 219 -0.02 10.34 10.20
N PHE A 220 -1.04 10.60 9.36
CA PHE A 220 -1.21 9.88 8.10
C PHE A 220 -0.89 10.78 6.91
N LEU A 221 0.04 10.35 6.07
CA LEU A 221 0.52 11.06 4.88
C LEU A 221 0.34 10.18 3.63
N SER A 222 -0.39 10.70 2.65
CA SER A 222 -0.56 10.08 1.35
C SER A 222 0.26 10.85 0.30
N HIS A 223 1.18 10.15 -0.34
CA HIS A 223 2.01 10.65 -1.42
C HIS A 223 1.44 10.17 -2.75
N ARG A 224 1.05 11.10 -3.61
CA ARG A 224 0.39 10.78 -4.90
C ARG A 224 1.05 11.52 -6.05
N VAL A 225 1.26 10.83 -7.17
CA VAL A 225 1.65 11.46 -8.42
C VAL A 225 0.40 11.91 -9.19
N VAL A 226 0.40 13.16 -9.65
CA VAL A 226 -0.67 13.71 -10.48
C VAL A 226 -0.82 12.90 -11.76
N GLY A 227 -2.05 12.48 -12.06
CA GLY A 227 -2.36 11.66 -13.23
C GLY A 227 -2.34 10.14 -12.97
N ASP A 228 -1.97 9.70 -11.76
CA ASP A 228 -2.06 8.28 -11.40
C ASP A 228 -3.52 7.84 -11.30
N LEU A 229 -3.95 6.97 -12.22
CA LEU A 229 -5.32 6.48 -12.28
C LEU A 229 -5.65 5.51 -11.15
N VAL A 230 -4.66 4.75 -10.65
CA VAL A 230 -4.87 3.76 -9.58
C VAL A 230 -5.22 4.46 -8.28
N SER A 231 -4.54 5.57 -7.98
CA SER A 231 -4.80 6.37 -6.79
C SER A 231 -5.84 7.47 -6.99
N TYR A 232 -6.42 7.61 -8.18
CA TYR A 232 -7.35 8.70 -8.50
C TYR A 232 -8.53 8.79 -7.51
N PHE A 233 -9.14 7.64 -7.18
CA PHE A 233 -10.27 7.54 -6.26
C PHE A 233 -9.87 7.30 -4.79
N TYR A 234 -8.57 7.32 -4.48
CA TYR A 234 -8.13 7.15 -3.11
C TYR A 234 -8.45 8.40 -2.27
N GLU A 235 -9.05 8.22 -1.11
CA GLU A 235 -9.34 9.27 -0.13
C GLU A 235 -8.59 8.95 1.17
N PRO A 236 -7.51 9.66 1.49
CA PRO A 236 -6.76 9.41 2.72
C PRO A 236 -7.45 10.01 3.94
N VAL A 237 -7.22 9.40 5.10
CA VAL A 237 -7.66 9.89 6.44
C VAL A 237 -6.81 11.03 7.00
N GLY A 238 -5.76 11.43 6.28
CA GLY A 238 -4.82 12.46 6.70
C GLY A 238 -4.43 13.39 5.55
N ARG A 239 -3.18 13.87 5.58
CA ARG A 239 -2.70 14.87 4.60
C ARG A 239 -2.34 14.20 3.28
N THR A 240 -2.58 14.91 2.17
CA THR A 240 -2.16 14.48 0.83
C THR A 240 -1.06 15.40 0.31
N VAL A 241 0.03 14.81 -0.19
CA VAL A 241 1.12 15.48 -0.88
C VAL A 241 1.08 15.08 -2.35
N LEU A 242 0.90 16.07 -3.23
CA LEU A 242 0.77 15.85 -4.67
C LEU A 242 2.08 16.14 -5.39
N TYR A 243 2.61 15.14 -6.08
CA TYR A 243 3.83 15.19 -6.87
C TYR A 243 3.51 15.37 -8.35
N ASN A 244 4.29 16.19 -9.05
CA ASN A 244 4.21 16.25 -10.49
C ASN A 244 4.75 14.95 -11.10
N ALA A 245 4.12 14.52 -12.20
CA ALA A 245 4.64 13.41 -12.98
C ALA A 245 6.01 13.77 -13.56
N ASP A 246 7.01 12.93 -13.28
CA ASP A 246 8.32 12.96 -13.91
C ASP A 246 8.30 12.07 -15.16
N PRO A 247 8.59 12.60 -16.37
CA PRO A 247 8.59 11.81 -17.60
C PRO A 247 9.63 10.67 -17.62
N GLU A 248 10.65 10.69 -16.76
CA GLU A 248 11.63 9.60 -16.64
C GLU A 248 11.08 8.37 -15.90
N HIS A 249 9.95 8.52 -15.20
CA HIS A 249 9.37 7.50 -14.35
C HIS A 249 7.92 7.22 -14.74
N SER A 250 7.50 5.95 -14.62
CA SER A 250 6.08 5.64 -14.75
C SER A 250 5.32 6.18 -13.55
N ILE A 251 4.23 6.90 -13.81
CA ILE A 251 3.42 7.68 -12.86
C ILE A 251 3.04 6.87 -11.60
N HIS A 252 2.78 5.57 -11.74
CA HIS A 252 2.38 4.73 -10.61
C HIS A 252 3.56 4.16 -9.81
N LEU A 253 4.76 4.11 -10.38
CA LEU A 253 5.91 3.45 -9.77
C LEU A 253 6.55 4.28 -8.64
N MET A 254 7.29 3.58 -7.77
CA MET A 254 7.93 4.19 -6.60
C MET A 254 9.04 5.20 -6.95
N GLY A 255 9.53 5.21 -8.20
CA GLY A 255 10.63 6.08 -8.64
C GLY A 255 10.45 7.57 -8.31
N HIS A 256 9.21 8.08 -8.34
CA HIS A 256 8.90 9.47 -8.00
C HIS A 256 9.17 9.85 -6.54
N PHE A 257 9.22 8.87 -5.64
CA PHE A 257 9.35 9.08 -4.20
C PHE A 257 10.72 8.67 -3.66
N LEU A 258 11.48 7.92 -4.44
CA LEU A 258 12.81 7.46 -4.06
C LEU A 258 13.81 8.61 -4.18
N PRO A 259 14.78 8.70 -3.26
CA PRO A 259 15.89 9.61 -3.44
C PRO A 259 16.69 9.20 -4.69
N PRO A 260 17.40 10.14 -5.35
CA PRO A 260 18.24 9.82 -6.48
C PRO A 260 19.22 8.71 -6.13
N LYS A 261 19.19 7.61 -6.90
CA LYS A 261 20.20 6.56 -6.76
C LYS A 261 21.57 7.15 -7.04
N ARG A 262 22.61 6.66 -6.35
CA ARG A 262 24.00 6.92 -6.75
C ARG A 262 24.13 6.51 -8.21
N ARG A 263 24.35 7.48 -9.11
CA ARG A 263 24.68 7.21 -10.50
C ARG A 263 25.99 6.42 -10.49
N LEU A 264 25.88 5.10 -10.61
CA LEU A 264 26.97 4.32 -11.12
C LEU A 264 27.07 4.77 -12.57
N ASP A 265 28.05 5.61 -12.87
CA ASP A 265 28.42 5.98 -14.24
C ASP A 265 28.88 4.70 -14.94
N ASN A 266 27.94 3.82 -15.32
CA ASN A 266 28.10 2.63 -16.16
C ASN A 266 26.77 1.88 -16.38
N VAL A 267 26.33 1.91 -17.65
CA VAL A 267 25.77 0.78 -18.43
C VAL A 267 24.27 0.45 -18.31
N VAL A 268 23.52 0.93 -19.30
CA VAL A 268 22.65 0.13 -20.21
C VAL A 268 22.15 -1.20 -19.65
N ALA A 269 21.02 -1.23 -18.93
CA ALA A 269 20.05 -2.34 -18.91
C ALA A 269 18.96 -2.14 -17.84
N GLN A 270 17.85 -1.47 -18.18
CA GLN A 270 16.52 -1.77 -17.61
C GLN A 270 15.44 -0.88 -18.24
N VAL A 271 15.08 -1.15 -19.49
CA VAL A 271 13.85 -0.60 -20.12
C VAL A 271 12.98 -1.70 -20.72
N ILE A 272 13.35 -2.98 -20.59
CA ILE A 272 12.61 -4.09 -21.18
C ILE A 272 12.07 -4.97 -20.06
N GLY A 273 10.92 -4.60 -19.48
CA GLY A 273 10.26 -5.44 -18.48
C GLY A 273 8.84 -5.01 -18.13
N SER A 274 8.53 -3.71 -18.18
CA SER A 274 7.20 -3.20 -17.81
C SER A 274 6.19 -3.20 -18.96
N GLN A 275 6.63 -3.04 -20.22
CA GLN A 275 5.70 -3.01 -21.36
C GLN A 275 5.02 -4.36 -21.59
N GLY A 276 5.76 -5.47 -21.44
CA GLY A 276 5.22 -6.82 -21.63
C GLY A 276 4.23 -7.26 -20.54
N LEU A 277 4.34 -6.72 -19.33
CA LEU A 277 3.40 -6.99 -18.24
C LEU A 277 2.07 -6.28 -18.49
N ILE A 278 2.12 -5.02 -18.95
CA ILE A 278 0.95 -4.24 -19.36
C ILE A 278 0.23 -4.96 -20.51
N ASP A 279 0.95 -5.39 -21.54
CA ASP A 279 0.36 -6.10 -22.69
C ASP A 279 -0.22 -7.47 -22.32
N ALA A 280 0.39 -8.20 -21.37
CA ALA A 280 -0.13 -9.48 -20.89
C ALA A 280 -1.40 -9.32 -20.03
N THR A 281 -1.47 -8.28 -19.20
CA THR A 281 -2.67 -7.93 -18.43
C THR A 281 -3.81 -7.54 -19.37
N TRP A 282 -3.56 -6.70 -20.39
CA TRP A 282 -4.56 -6.35 -21.42
C TRP A 282 -5.01 -7.57 -22.25
N ALA A 283 -4.11 -8.49 -22.58
CA ALA A 283 -4.45 -9.69 -23.35
C ALA A 283 -5.30 -10.70 -22.56
N ALA A 284 -5.09 -10.81 -21.24
CA ALA A 284 -5.86 -11.69 -20.36
C ALA A 284 -7.28 -11.15 -20.08
N LEU A 285 -7.43 -9.83 -20.03
CA LEU A 285 -8.68 -9.16 -19.68
C LEU A 285 -9.58 -8.88 -20.90
N GLY A 286 -9.01 -8.72 -22.11
CA GLY A 286 -9.76 -8.57 -23.37
C GLY A 286 -10.64 -9.75 -23.81
N GLN A 287 -10.65 -10.87 -23.06
CA GLN A 287 -11.54 -12.03 -23.30
C GLN A 287 -12.89 -11.95 -22.54
N TRP A 288 -13.07 -10.98 -21.64
CA TRP A 288 -14.31 -10.82 -20.86
C TRP A 288 -15.20 -9.69 -21.42
N ARG A 289 -15.99 -9.99 -22.45
CA ARG A 289 -16.98 -9.02 -22.98
C ARG A 289 -18.21 -8.92 -22.06
N LEU A 290 -18.23 -7.93 -21.18
CA LEU A 290 -19.46 -7.47 -20.53
C LEU A 290 -20.19 -6.49 -21.47
N THR A 291 -21.51 -6.68 -21.65
CA THR A 291 -22.32 -5.85 -22.54
C THR A 291 -22.67 -4.50 -21.90
N PRO A 292 -22.76 -3.38 -22.65
CA PRO A 292 -22.73 -2.03 -22.07
C PRO A 292 -24.03 -1.52 -21.44
N ALA A 293 -25.03 -2.38 -21.20
CA ALA A 293 -26.40 -1.90 -21.03
C ALA A 293 -26.77 -1.35 -19.64
N ALA A 294 -25.85 -1.22 -18.67
CA ALA A 294 -26.23 -0.96 -17.28
C ALA A 294 -25.36 0.02 -16.46
N PHE A 295 -24.35 0.69 -17.03
CA PHE A 295 -23.44 1.53 -16.24
C PHE A 295 -23.27 2.94 -16.78
N ASP A 296 -23.17 3.89 -15.86
CA ASP A 296 -22.73 5.27 -16.11
C ASP A 296 -21.31 5.24 -16.73
N GLY A 297 -21.07 6.10 -17.73
CA GLY A 297 -19.90 6.01 -18.63
C GLY A 297 -18.54 6.14 -17.93
N SER A 298 -18.50 6.75 -16.75
CA SER A 298 -17.30 6.87 -15.91
C SER A 298 -16.94 5.56 -15.20
N ILE A 299 -17.93 4.79 -14.77
CA ILE A 299 -17.74 3.45 -14.15
C ILE A 299 -17.35 2.44 -15.22
N TRP A 300 -17.89 2.55 -16.43
CA TRP A 300 -17.56 1.65 -17.54
C TRP A 300 -16.10 1.80 -18.00
N LEU A 301 -15.57 3.03 -18.04
CA LEU A 301 -14.15 3.28 -18.32
C LEU A 301 -13.23 2.74 -17.22
N PHE A 302 -13.61 2.91 -15.95
CA PHE A 302 -12.84 2.37 -14.83
C PHE A 302 -12.84 0.84 -14.81
N LEU A 303 -13.99 0.18 -15.02
CA LEU A 303 -14.08 -1.28 -15.05
C LEU A 303 -13.40 -1.90 -16.27
N ASN A 304 -13.45 -1.28 -17.46
CA ASN A 304 -12.66 -1.76 -18.62
C ASN A 304 -11.15 -1.47 -18.48
N PHE A 305 -10.75 -0.61 -17.54
CA PHE A 305 -9.34 -0.33 -17.28
C PHE A 305 -8.78 -1.20 -16.15
N VAL A 306 -9.61 -1.52 -15.15
CA VAL A 306 -9.25 -2.37 -14.00
C VAL A 306 -9.47 -3.86 -14.29
N LEU A 307 -10.46 -4.20 -15.12
CA LEU A 307 -10.86 -5.59 -15.44
C LEU A 307 -10.81 -5.91 -16.94
N GLY A 308 -10.35 -4.99 -17.79
CA GLY A 308 -10.29 -5.12 -19.26
C GLY A 308 -8.88 -5.05 -19.79
#